data_AF-A0A2R5L1U7-F1
#
_entry.id   AF-A0A2R5L1U7-F1
#
_cell.length_a   1.000
_cell.length_b   1.000
_cell.length_c   1.000
_cell.angle_alpha   90.00
_cell.angle_beta   90.00
_cell.angle_gamma   90.00
#
_symmetry.space_group_name_H-M   'P 1'
#
loop_
_entity.id
_entity.type
_entity.pdbx_description
1 polymer ?
#
loop_
_entity_poly.entity_id
_entity_poly.type
_entity_poly.pdbx_seq_one_letter_code
_entity_poly.pdbx_strand_id
1 'polypeptide(L)'
;LAGSERVKKTGSSGVILKEAGYINKSLTFLEQVVIALSDKNRDHIPVRSSKLTNFLRDSLGGNCKTRMIANIWPESCHLEETVSTLKFATRMMCVSCNPVINVQLDPVLLMKKYQSEIRDLKRELAMHDTLSNRGPQNY
;
A
#
# COMPACT_ATOMS: atom_id res chain seq x y z
N LEU A 1 1.88 0.66 16.69
CA LEU A 1 0.74 1.57 16.41
C LEU A 1 0.29 2.17 17.73
N ALA A 2 -0.39 3.31 17.71
CA ALA A 2 -0.97 3.88 18.92
C ALA A 2 -2.15 3.01 19.42
N GLY A 3 -2.58 3.24 20.66
CA GLY A 3 -3.66 2.48 21.31
C GLY A 3 -4.98 2.56 20.55
N SER A 4 -5.65 1.41 20.41
CA SER A 4 -6.95 1.29 19.73
C SER A 4 -8.15 1.50 20.65
N GLU A 5 -7.90 1.78 21.93
CA GLU A 5 -8.92 2.02 22.93
C GLU A 5 -9.69 3.33 22.67
N ARG A 6 -10.98 3.29 23.03
CA ARG A 6 -11.84 4.46 22.88
C ARG A 6 -11.44 5.56 23.85
N VAL A 7 -11.23 6.75 23.31
CA VAL A 7 -10.91 7.98 24.08
C VAL A 7 -11.85 8.18 25.28
N LYS A 8 -13.13 7.85 25.15
CA LYS A 8 -14.14 7.96 26.23
C LYS A 8 -13.80 7.17 27.50
N LYS A 9 -13.05 6.06 27.40
CA LYS A 9 -12.66 5.21 28.54
C LYS A 9 -11.38 5.70 29.24
N THR A 10 -10.63 6.61 28.62
CA THR A 10 -9.30 7.03 29.11
C THR A 10 -9.36 8.17 30.13
N GLY A 11 -10.51 8.81 30.33
CA GLY A 11 -10.64 9.96 31.25
C GLY A 11 -9.80 11.19 30.85
N SER A 12 -9.27 11.20 29.63
CA SER A 12 -8.35 12.24 29.13
C SER A 12 -9.02 13.61 29.04
N SER A 13 -8.32 14.67 29.43
CA SER A 13 -8.80 16.06 29.36
C SER A 13 -7.80 16.98 28.67
N GLY A 14 -8.28 18.12 28.16
CA GLY A 14 -7.45 19.18 27.56
C GLY A 14 -6.64 18.73 26.34
N VAL A 15 -5.33 18.92 26.39
CA VAL A 15 -4.41 18.62 25.27
C VAL A 15 -4.33 17.11 25.00
N ILE A 16 -4.36 16.29 26.06
CA ILE A 16 -4.31 14.82 25.97
C ILE A 16 -5.54 14.30 25.22
N LEU A 17 -6.71 14.91 25.45
CA LEU A 17 -7.93 14.56 24.71
C LEU A 17 -7.80 14.84 23.21
N LYS A 18 -7.19 15.98 22.84
CA LYS A 18 -6.94 16.33 21.43
C LYS A 18 -5.99 15.34 20.77
N GLU A 19 -4.90 14.99 21.45
CA GLU A 19 -3.93 14.00 20.97
C GLU A 19 -4.58 12.62 20.79
N ALA A 20 -5.30 12.12 21.80
CA ALA A 20 -6.03 10.87 21.74
C ALA A 20 -7.07 10.85 20.59
N GLY A 21 -7.67 12.01 20.30
CA GLY A 21 -8.54 12.20 19.13
C GLY A 21 -7.82 12.03 17.79
N TYR A 22 -6.62 12.61 17.63
CA TYR A 22 -5.82 12.44 16.40
C TYR A 22 -5.33 11.00 16.22
N ILE A 23 -4.90 10.35 17.31
CA ILE A 23 -4.55 8.94 17.33
C ILE A 23 -5.70 8.09 16.80
N ASN A 24 -6.88 8.22 17.43
CA ASN A 24 -8.05 7.45 17.05
C ASN A 24 -8.50 7.73 15.62
N LYS A 25 -8.43 8.99 15.17
CA LYS A 25 -8.75 9.35 13.77
C LYS A 25 -7.87 8.59 12.77
N SER A 26 -6.57 8.48 13.03
CA SER A 26 -5.67 7.73 12.14
C SER A 26 -5.97 6.22 12.12
N LEU A 27 -6.36 5.64 13.26
CA LEU A 27 -6.76 4.24 13.37
C LEU A 27 -8.12 3.97 12.70
N THR A 28 -9.08 4.89 12.80
CA THR A 28 -10.36 4.79 12.07
C THR A 28 -10.14 4.75 10.56
N PHE A 29 -9.25 5.61 10.04
CA PHE A 29 -8.93 5.57 8.60
C PHE A 29 -8.21 4.28 8.20
N LEU A 30 -7.31 3.77 9.05
CA LEU A 30 -6.69 2.46 8.84
C LEU A 30 -7.74 1.35 8.77
N GLU A 31 -8.71 1.35 9.68
CA GLU A 31 -9.81 0.39 9.65
C GLU A 31 -10.65 0.50 8.37
N GLN A 32 -11.00 1.71 7.94
CA GLN A 32 -11.72 1.93 6.69
C GLN A 32 -10.95 1.41 5.46
N VAL A 33 -9.63 1.59 5.43
CA VAL A 33 -8.78 1.07 4.35
C VAL A 33 -8.77 -0.46 4.35
N VAL A 34 -8.62 -1.10 5.50
CA VAL A 34 -8.64 -2.57 5.61
C VAL A 34 -9.99 -3.14 5.20
N ILE A 35 -11.10 -2.53 5.64
CA ILE A 35 -12.45 -2.92 5.21
C ILE A 35 -12.57 -2.80 3.69
N ALA A 36 -12.14 -1.67 3.11
CA ALA A 36 -12.21 -1.45 1.68
C ALA A 36 -11.37 -2.47 0.90
N LEU A 37 -10.18 -2.82 1.39
CA LEU A 37 -9.29 -3.81 0.75
C LEU A 37 -9.79 -5.26 0.89
N SER A 38 -10.58 -5.55 1.92
CA SER A 38 -11.19 -6.86 2.11
C SER A 38 -12.39 -7.11 1.19
N ASP A 39 -12.96 -6.04 0.62
CA ASP A 39 -14.08 -6.12 -0.34
C ASP A 39 -13.58 -6.12 -1.78
N LYS A 40 -13.74 -7.26 -2.47
CA LYS A 40 -13.28 -7.44 -3.85
C LYS A 40 -14.06 -6.60 -4.87
N ASN A 41 -15.25 -6.10 -4.51
CA ASN A 41 -16.11 -5.35 -5.43
C ASN A 41 -15.88 -3.84 -5.35
N ARG A 42 -14.89 -3.39 -4.56
CA ARG A 42 -14.67 -1.97 -4.29
C ARG A 42 -13.50 -1.43 -5.11
N ASP A 43 -13.81 -0.50 -6.01
CA ASP A 43 -12.80 0.11 -6.88
C ASP A 43 -11.91 1.13 -6.16
N HIS A 44 -12.47 1.89 -5.22
CA HIS A 44 -11.74 2.97 -4.54
C HIS A 44 -11.36 2.61 -3.10
N ILE A 45 -10.04 2.56 -2.84
CA ILE A 45 -9.44 2.39 -1.52
C ILE A 45 -8.96 3.75 -0.98
N PRO A 46 -9.45 4.23 0.18
CA PRO A 46 -9.16 5.56 0.71
C PRO A 46 -7.81 5.66 1.43
N VAL A 47 -6.72 5.14 0.84
CA VAL A 47 -5.38 5.13 1.47
C VAL A 47 -4.84 6.53 1.79
N ARG A 48 -5.31 7.58 1.09
CA ARG A 48 -4.87 8.97 1.29
C ARG A 48 -5.61 9.73 2.40
N SER A 49 -6.59 9.12 3.07
CA SER A 49 -7.40 9.81 4.08
C SER A 49 -6.64 10.17 5.37
N SER A 50 -5.47 9.56 5.60
CA SER A 50 -4.56 9.94 6.68
C SER A 50 -3.10 9.80 6.27
N LYS A 51 -2.20 10.49 6.98
CA LYS A 51 -0.75 10.31 6.79
C LYS A 51 -0.31 8.88 7.05
N LEU A 52 -0.88 8.23 8.06
CA LEU A 52 -0.58 6.84 8.43
C LEU A 52 -0.93 5.86 7.30
N THR A 53 -2.17 5.92 6.81
CA THR A 53 -2.64 5.04 5.74
C THR A 53 -1.92 5.29 4.41
N ASN A 54 -1.51 6.54 4.17
CA ASN A 54 -0.75 6.89 2.96
C ASN A 54 0.68 6.34 3.03
N PHE A 55 1.31 6.43 4.20
CA PHE A 55 2.63 5.86 4.45
C PHE A 55 2.61 4.33 4.37
N LEU A 56 1.55 3.70 4.87
CA LEU A 56 1.38 2.25 4.87
C LEU A 56 0.74 1.70 3.59
N ARG A 57 0.59 2.51 2.54
CA ARG A 57 -0.09 2.11 1.30
C ARG A 57 0.44 0.79 0.73
N ASP A 58 1.77 0.65 0.65
CA ASP A 58 2.37 -0.56 0.09
C ASP A 58 2.23 -1.77 1.03
N SER A 59 2.20 -1.52 2.34
CA SER A 59 1.96 -2.54 3.36
C SER A 59 0.50 -3.01 3.41
N LEU A 60 -0.46 -2.22 2.91
CA LEU A 60 -1.88 -2.54 2.95
C LEU A 60 -2.36 -2.91 1.55
N GLY A 61 -2.08 -4.15 1.13
CA GLY A 61 -2.52 -4.69 -0.16
C GLY A 61 -1.63 -4.34 -1.36
N GLY A 62 -0.49 -3.70 -1.13
CA GLY A 62 0.48 -3.33 -2.17
C GLY A 62 1.67 -4.28 -2.27
N ASN A 63 2.81 -3.73 -2.68
CA ASN A 63 4.07 -4.44 -2.85
C ASN A 63 4.81 -4.58 -1.51
N CYS A 64 4.30 -5.42 -0.61
CA CYS A 64 4.93 -5.70 0.67
C CYS A 64 4.53 -7.07 1.20
N LYS A 65 5.43 -7.75 1.92
CA LYS A 65 5.11 -8.94 2.70
C LYS A 65 4.68 -8.53 4.10
N THR A 66 3.40 -8.23 4.25
CA THR A 66 2.88 -7.67 5.51
C THR A 66 2.53 -8.75 6.52
N ARG A 67 2.89 -8.52 7.78
CA ARG A 67 2.43 -9.30 8.94
C ARG A 67 1.81 -8.36 9.96
N MET A 68 0.64 -8.73 10.48
CA MET A 68 -0.01 -8.03 11.59
C MET A 68 0.13 -8.86 12.87
N ILE A 69 0.47 -8.20 13.97
CA ILE A 69 0.46 -8.79 15.31
C ILE A 69 -0.66 -8.09 16.10
N ALA A 70 -1.60 -8.87 16.62
CA ALA A 70 -2.72 -8.40 17.41
C ALA A 70 -2.42 -8.63 18.91
N ASN A 71 -2.13 -7.57 19.64
CA ASN A 71 -1.95 -7.63 21.09
C ASN A 71 -3.32 -7.50 21.78
N ILE A 72 -3.63 -8.42 22.69
CA ILE A 72 -4.92 -8.49 23.39
C ILE A 72 -4.73 -8.65 24.89
N TRP A 73 -5.79 -8.39 25.66
CA TRP A 73 -5.81 -8.57 27.11
C TRP A 73 -6.88 -9.59 27.51
N PRO A 74 -6.57 -10.62 28.33
CA PRO A 74 -7.49 -11.73 28.60
C PRO A 74 -8.55 -11.43 29.67
N GLU A 75 -8.39 -10.38 30.47
CA GLU A 75 -9.34 -10.03 31.53
C GLU A 75 -10.70 -9.56 31.02
N SER A 76 -11.76 -9.86 31.78
CA SER A 76 -13.15 -9.56 31.44
C SER A 76 -13.43 -8.07 31.27
N CYS A 77 -12.76 -7.20 32.02
CA CYS A 77 -12.88 -5.74 31.91
C CYS A 77 -12.42 -5.21 30.54
N HIS A 78 -11.55 -5.94 29.83
CA HIS A 78 -11.00 -5.56 28.53
C HIS A 78 -11.62 -6.33 27.35
N LEU A 79 -12.62 -7.18 27.61
CA LEU A 79 -13.18 -8.09 26.61
C LEU A 79 -13.71 -7.37 25.36
N GLU A 80 -14.33 -6.19 25.51
CA GLU A 80 -14.84 -5.41 24.37
C GLU A 80 -13.72 -4.95 23.42
N GLU A 81 -12.59 -4.49 23.96
CA GLU A 81 -11.44 -4.03 23.16
C GLU A 81 -10.70 -5.22 22.55
N THR A 82 -10.58 -6.34 23.29
CA THR A 82 -10.02 -7.60 22.79
C THR A 82 -10.83 -8.13 21.61
N VAL A 83 -12.17 -8.18 21.71
CA VAL A 83 -13.03 -8.59 20.60
C VAL A 83 -12.90 -7.65 19.41
N SER A 84 -12.81 -6.34 19.64
CA SER A 84 -12.63 -5.34 18.57
C SER A 84 -11.31 -5.55 17.83
N THR A 85 -10.23 -5.79 18.57
CA THR A 85 -8.90 -6.08 18.02
C THR A 85 -8.89 -7.36 17.19
N LEU A 86 -9.52 -8.44 17.68
CA LEU A 86 -9.62 -9.70 16.95
C LEU A 86 -10.47 -9.57 15.68
N LYS A 87 -11.59 -8.86 15.73
CA LYS A 87 -12.41 -8.57 14.53
C LYS A 87 -11.63 -7.78 13.47
N PHE A 88 -10.79 -6.85 13.90
CA PHE A 88 -9.92 -6.11 12.99
C PHE A 88 -8.85 -7.04 12.38
N ALA A 89 -8.20 -7.89 13.20
CA ALA A 89 -7.24 -8.87 12.71
C ALA A 89 -7.85 -9.85 11.68
N THR A 90 -9.08 -10.32 11.93
CA THR A 90 -9.80 -11.18 10.98
C THR A 90 -10.03 -10.51 9.63
N ARG A 91 -10.39 -9.21 9.61
CA ARG A 91 -10.53 -8.46 8.36
C ARG A 91 -9.19 -8.27 7.65
N MET A 92 -8.12 -8.02 8.41
CA MET A 92 -6.78 -7.88 7.85
C MET A 92 -6.28 -9.18 7.18
N MET A 93 -6.67 -10.36 7.67
CA MET A 93 -6.35 -11.64 7.03
C MET A 93 -6.93 -11.79 5.62
N CYS A 94 -8.00 -11.05 5.30
CA CYS A 94 -8.60 -11.06 3.96
C CYS A 94 -7.91 -10.12 2.96
N VAL A 95 -6.97 -9.28 3.43
CA VAL A 95 -6.25 -8.32 2.58
C VAL A 95 -5.14 -9.04 1.81
N SER A 96 -5.29 -9.13 0.49
CA SER A 96 -4.29 -9.73 -0.38
C SER A 96 -3.17 -8.74 -0.69
N CYS A 97 -1.91 -9.13 -0.44
CA CYS A 97 -0.73 -8.36 -0.84
C CYS A 97 -0.04 -9.03 -2.03
N ASN A 98 0.48 -8.22 -2.97
CA ASN A 98 1.15 -8.70 -4.19
C ASN A 98 2.62 -8.25 -4.19
N PRO A 99 3.48 -8.86 -3.35
CA PRO A 99 4.88 -8.48 -3.27
C PRO A 99 5.67 -8.91 -4.53
N VAL A 100 6.45 -8.00 -5.07
CA VAL A 100 7.36 -8.17 -6.20
C VAL A 100 8.76 -7.73 -5.78
N ILE A 101 9.79 -8.40 -6.31
CA ILE A 101 11.18 -8.04 -6.03
C ILE A 101 11.46 -6.65 -6.62
N ASN A 102 11.84 -5.71 -5.76
CA ASN A 102 12.26 -4.38 -6.18
C ASN A 102 13.68 -4.47 -6.75
N VAL A 103 13.80 -4.52 -8.07
CA VAL A 103 15.09 -4.49 -8.76
C VAL A 103 15.48 -3.04 -9.02
N GLN A 104 16.51 -2.55 -8.34
CA GLN A 104 17.17 -1.30 -8.72
C GLN A 104 18.27 -1.61 -9.71
N LEU A 105 18.01 -1.35 -11.00
CA LEU A 105 19.02 -1.39 -12.04
C LEU A 105 19.79 -0.07 -12.01
N ASP A 106 21.12 -0.14 -12.16
CA ASP A 106 21.94 1.05 -12.35
C ASP A 106 21.41 1.84 -13.55
N PRO A 107 20.98 3.10 -13.37
CA PRO A 107 20.45 3.93 -14.44
C PRO A 107 21.39 4.01 -15.65
N VAL A 108 22.71 4.00 -15.42
CA VAL A 108 23.70 4.08 -16.50
C VAL A 108 23.72 2.79 -17.31
N LEU A 109 23.68 1.64 -16.66
CA LEU A 109 23.61 0.34 -17.34
C LEU A 109 22.29 0.18 -18.11
N LEU A 110 21.18 0.62 -17.51
CA LEU A 110 19.86 0.56 -18.15
C LEU A 110 19.80 1.46 -19.38
N MET A 111 20.35 2.68 -19.29
CA MET A 111 20.40 3.62 -20.41
C MET A 111 21.29 3.08 -21.55
N LYS A 112 22.44 2.48 -21.23
CA LYS A 112 23.27 1.80 -22.24
C LYS A 112 22.54 0.63 -22.92
N LYS A 113 21.80 -0.18 -22.14
CA LYS A 113 20.99 -1.28 -22.68
C LYS A 113 19.94 -0.75 -23.65
N TYR A 114 19.14 0.23 -23.23
CA TYR A 114 18.09 0.82 -24.08
C TYR A 114 18.66 1.51 -25.32
N GLN A 115 19.82 2.17 -25.23
CA GLN A 115 20.49 2.74 -26.41
C GLN A 115 20.92 1.68 -27.42
N SER A 116 21.38 0.51 -26.96
CA SER A 116 21.68 -0.61 -27.86
C SER A 116 20.41 -1.15 -28.51
N GLU A 117 19.37 -1.38 -27.71
CA GLU A 117 18.08 -1.92 -28.16
C GLU A 117 17.42 -1.00 -29.20
N ILE A 118 17.41 0.32 -28.97
CA ILE A 118 16.94 1.32 -29.95
C ILE A 118 17.72 1.24 -31.25
N ARG A 119 19.05 1.10 -31.17
CA ARG A 119 19.90 1.03 -32.36
C ARG A 119 19.63 -0.24 -33.17
N ASP A 120 19.45 -1.37 -32.51
CA ASP A 120 19.19 -2.64 -33.19
C ASP A 120 17.79 -2.63 -33.84
N LEU A 121 16.76 -2.15 -33.13
CA LEU A 121 15.41 -1.98 -33.67
C LEU A 121 15.38 -1.02 -34.86
N LYS A 122 16.13 0.10 -34.81
CA LYS A 122 16.27 1.01 -35.95
C LYS A 122 16.91 0.35 -37.17
N ARG A 123 17.88 -0.55 -36.97
CA ARG A 123 18.47 -1.33 -38.08
C ARG A 123 17.46 -2.29 -38.69
N GLU A 124 16.70 -3.01 -37.86
CA GLU A 124 15.66 -3.92 -38.34
C GLU A 124 14.58 -3.18 -39.14
N LEU A 125 14.12 -2.02 -38.65
CA LEU A 125 13.20 -1.16 -39.38
C LEU A 125 13.77 -0.69 -40.72
N ALA A 126 15.02 -0.23 -40.74
CA ALA A 126 15.68 0.17 -41.98
C ALA A 126 15.78 -1.00 -42.99
N MET A 127 16.13 -2.20 -42.53
CA MET A 127 16.15 -3.40 -43.38
C MET A 127 14.76 -3.73 -43.92
N HIS A 128 13.75 -3.70 -43.06
CA HIS A 128 12.37 -3.94 -43.46
C HIS A 128 11.87 -2.90 -44.48
N ASP A 129 12.19 -1.62 -44.29
CA ASP A 129 11.82 -0.55 -45.22
C ASP A 129 12.51 -0.71 -46.58
N THR A 130 13.79 -1.15 -46.60
CA THR A 130 14.48 -1.50 -47.85
C THR A 130 13.85 -2.70 -48.57
N LEU A 131 13.39 -3.71 -47.83
CA LEU A 131 12.73 -4.90 -48.38
C LEU A 131 11.30 -4.61 -48.86
N SER A 132 10.61 -3.66 -48.23
CA SER A 132 9.24 -3.25 -48.55
C SER A 132 9.15 -2.05 -49.49
N ASN A 133 10.30 -1.60 -50.03
CA ASN A 133 10.42 -0.53 -51.03
C ASN A 133 9.82 0.81 -50.56
N ARG A 134 9.81 1.05 -49.24
CA ARG A 134 9.40 2.31 -48.64
C ARG A 134 10.63 3.24 -48.60
N GLY A 135 10.48 4.48 -49.06
CA GLY A 135 11.58 5.45 -49.11
C GLY A 135 12.19 5.68 -47.72
N PRO A 136 13.48 6.09 -47.66
CA PRO A 136 14.20 6.17 -46.39
C PRO A 136 13.51 7.14 -45.42
N GLN A 137 13.10 6.63 -44.26
CA GLN A 137 12.59 7.43 -43.15
C GLN A 137 13.70 7.67 -42.12
N ASN A 138 13.85 8.91 -41.68
CA ASN A 138 14.77 9.27 -40.60
C ASN A 138 14.16 8.86 -39.26
N TYR A 139 14.64 7.75 -38.70
CA TYR A 139 14.28 7.29 -37.36
C TYR A 139 15.29 7.73 -36.30
#